data_AF-A0A452YP37-F1
#
_entry.id   AF-A0A452YP37-F1
#
_cell.length_a   1.000
_cell.length_b   1.000
_cell.length_c   1.000
_cell.angle_alpha   90.00
_cell.angle_beta   90.00
_cell.angle_gamma   90.00
#
_symmetry.space_group_name_H-M   'P 1'
#
loop_
_entity.id
_entity.type
_entity.pdbx_description
1 polymer ?
#
loop_
_entity_poly.entity_id
_entity_poly.type
_entity_poly.pdbx_seq_one_letter_code
_entity_poly.pdbx_strand_id
1 'polypeptide(L)'
;LQSSSHFDELPDEFDPSGRIPGSFDDGDPQTTNLYVGNLSPQVDENFLLRTFGRFGPIASVKIMWPRTEEERRRQRNCGFVAFMNRAEGQAAKDEMQGVIVYDYELKIGWGKSVALPSQALPAPPPGHMAIRNKEV
;
A
#
# COMPACT_ATOMS: atom_id res chain seq x y z
N LEU A 1 -17.59 39.83 -29.14
CA LEU A 1 -16.24 40.00 -28.57
C LEU A 1 -16.10 39.00 -27.44
N GLN A 2 -15.27 37.99 -27.67
CA GLN A 2 -15.05 36.80 -26.84
C GLN A 2 -14.29 37.12 -25.55
N SER A 3 -14.49 36.30 -24.52
CA SER A 3 -13.47 35.53 -23.74
C SER A 3 -14.19 34.93 -22.52
N SER A 4 -14.66 33.67 -22.46
CA SER A 4 -14.01 32.33 -22.44
C SER A 4 -12.97 32.10 -21.33
N SER A 5 -13.45 31.54 -20.20
CA SER A 5 -12.92 30.41 -19.41
C SER A 5 -11.40 30.19 -19.26
N HIS A 6 -10.90 30.18 -18.02
CA HIS A 6 -9.80 29.32 -17.53
C HIS A 6 -9.73 29.42 -15.99
N PHE A 7 -10.37 28.52 -15.23
CA PHE A 7 -9.75 27.36 -14.57
C PHE A 7 -8.25 27.54 -14.31
N ASP A 8 -7.90 27.92 -13.09
CA ASP A 8 -6.60 27.59 -12.50
C ASP A 8 -6.84 27.24 -11.03
N GLU A 9 -7.62 26.18 -10.83
CA GLU A 9 -7.62 25.41 -9.59
C GLU A 9 -6.41 24.48 -9.70
N LEU A 10 -5.27 24.95 -9.20
CA LEU A 10 -4.12 24.07 -8.95
C LEU A 10 -4.47 23.26 -7.71
N PRO A 11 -4.58 21.92 -7.78
CA PRO A 11 -4.60 21.13 -6.57
C PRO A 11 -3.23 21.30 -5.92
N ASP A 12 -3.23 21.78 -4.68
CA ASP A 12 -2.09 21.95 -3.79
C ASP A 12 -1.52 20.56 -3.39
N GLU A 13 -1.15 19.74 -4.37
CA GLU A 13 -0.61 18.38 -4.19
C GLU A 13 0.92 18.38 -4.25
N PHE A 14 1.55 19.35 -3.59
CA PHE A 14 2.94 19.20 -3.19
C PHE A 14 3.10 19.63 -1.74
N ASP A 15 2.64 18.76 -0.83
CA ASP A 15 3.02 18.86 0.58
C ASP A 15 4.56 18.69 0.68
N PRO A 16 5.30 19.73 1.08
CA PRO A 16 6.75 19.73 1.06
C PRO A 16 7.37 18.81 2.13
N SER A 17 6.57 18.13 2.96
CA SER A 17 7.06 17.15 3.92
C SER A 17 7.33 15.77 3.29
N GLY A 18 6.97 15.56 2.02
CA GLY A 18 7.07 14.24 1.37
C GLY A 18 6.14 13.19 1.99
N ARG A 19 5.20 13.60 2.86
CA ARG A 19 4.16 12.72 3.38
C ARG A 19 3.08 12.51 2.33
N ILE A 20 3.00 11.29 1.85
CA ILE A 20 1.85 10.77 1.12
C ILE A 20 0.56 11.03 1.94
N PRO A 21 -0.46 11.70 1.38
CA PRO A 21 -1.72 11.92 2.07
C PRO A 21 -2.33 10.57 2.48
N GLY A 22 -2.42 10.34 3.79
CA GLY A 22 -2.83 9.06 4.39
C GLY A 22 -1.75 8.34 5.21
N SER A 23 -0.47 8.72 5.10
CA SER A 23 0.61 8.23 5.96
C SER A 23 0.62 9.00 7.28
N PHE A 24 -0.30 8.62 8.16
CA PHE A 24 -0.27 9.03 9.54
C PHE A 24 0.61 8.04 10.32
N ASP A 25 1.91 8.08 10.05
CA ASP A 25 2.90 7.52 10.95
C ASP A 25 2.78 8.24 12.30
N ASP A 26 2.50 7.51 13.38
CA ASP A 26 2.61 8.05 14.76
C ASP A 26 4.08 8.23 15.17
N GLY A 27 5.02 7.83 14.30
CA GLY A 27 6.45 7.86 14.55
C GLY A 27 6.95 6.70 15.40
N ASP A 28 6.12 5.67 15.64
CA ASP A 28 6.55 4.46 16.35
C ASP A 28 7.59 3.69 15.52
N PRO A 29 8.88 3.66 15.93
CA PRO A 29 9.91 2.96 15.19
C PRO A 29 9.69 1.44 15.17
N GLN A 30 8.83 0.92 16.05
CA GLN A 30 8.55 -0.52 16.22
C GLN A 30 7.26 -0.98 15.53
N THR A 31 6.55 -0.12 14.79
CA THR A 31 5.35 -0.54 14.07
C THR A 31 5.63 -1.70 13.11
N THR A 32 4.85 -2.77 13.19
CA THR A 32 4.96 -3.90 12.25
C THR A 32 4.00 -3.77 11.07
N ASN A 33 3.27 -2.66 10.99
CA ASN A 33 2.24 -2.42 10.00
C ASN A 33 2.77 -1.63 8.81
N LEU A 34 2.67 -2.18 7.61
CA LEU A 34 3.01 -1.50 6.38
C LEU A 34 1.76 -0.91 5.74
N TYR A 35 1.84 0.35 5.33
CA TYR A 35 0.94 0.92 4.34
C TYR A 35 1.42 0.52 2.94
N VAL A 36 0.51 0.01 2.11
CA VAL A 36 0.76 -0.37 0.72
C VAL A 36 -0.16 0.44 -0.18
N GLY A 37 0.39 1.47 -0.81
CA GLY A 37 -0.31 2.39 -1.70
C GLY A 37 -0.13 2.06 -3.17
N ASN A 38 -0.96 2.72 -3.99
CA ASN A 38 -1.00 2.57 -5.44
C ASN A 38 -1.25 1.12 -5.90
N LEU A 39 -2.15 0.42 -5.20
CA LEU A 39 -2.55 -0.93 -5.57
C LEU A 39 -3.46 -0.89 -6.81
N SER A 40 -3.24 -1.79 -7.76
CA SER A 40 -4.20 -2.03 -8.84
C SER A 40 -5.56 -2.44 -8.27
N PRO A 41 -6.70 -2.01 -8.86
CA PRO A 41 -8.03 -2.48 -8.46
C PRO A 41 -8.23 -4.01 -8.54
N GLN A 42 -7.34 -4.71 -9.24
CA GLN A 42 -7.33 -6.17 -9.35
C GLN A 42 -6.65 -6.89 -8.17
N VAL A 43 -5.90 -6.16 -7.34
CA VAL A 43 -5.23 -6.74 -6.17
C VAL A 43 -6.27 -7.00 -5.07
N ASP A 44 -6.26 -8.22 -4.52
CA ASP A 44 -7.06 -8.64 -3.37
C ASP A 44 -6.19 -8.95 -2.14
N GLU A 45 -6.81 -9.18 -0.97
CA GLU A 45 -6.07 -9.52 0.25
C GLU A 45 -5.25 -10.81 0.10
N ASN A 46 -5.72 -11.79 -0.68
CA ASN A 46 -4.97 -13.04 -0.88
C ASN A 46 -3.69 -12.81 -1.69
N PHE A 47 -3.72 -11.91 -2.68
CA PHE A 47 -2.54 -11.51 -3.43
C PHE A 47 -1.50 -10.85 -2.51
N LEU A 48 -1.93 -9.93 -1.65
CA LEU A 48 -1.04 -9.31 -0.67
C LEU A 48 -0.48 -10.34 0.30
N LEU A 49 -1.32 -11.24 0.82
CA LEU A 49 -0.89 -12.31 1.72
C LEU A 49 0.15 -13.24 1.07
N ARG A 50 -0.05 -13.62 -0.20
CA ARG A 50 0.94 -14.43 -0.97
C ARG A 50 2.24 -13.67 -1.22
N THR A 51 2.11 -12.41 -1.61
CA THR A 51 3.26 -11.60 -2.02
C THR A 51 4.12 -11.25 -0.82
N PHE A 52 3.53 -10.76 0.26
CA PHE A 52 4.24 -10.34 1.46
C PHE A 52 4.57 -11.52 2.41
N GLY A 53 3.82 -12.63 2.33
CA GLY A 53 4.06 -13.81 3.16
C GLY A 53 5.41 -14.50 2.90
N ARG A 54 6.07 -14.20 1.77
CA ARG A 54 7.43 -14.68 1.48
C ARG A 54 8.49 -14.10 2.42
N PHE A 55 8.22 -12.94 3.03
CA PHE A 55 9.15 -12.28 3.94
C PHE A 55 9.00 -12.79 5.36
N GLY A 56 7.80 -13.22 5.76
CA GLY A 56 7.53 -13.70 7.10
C GLY A 56 6.05 -13.87 7.44
N PRO A 57 5.75 -14.32 8.67
CA PRO A 57 4.40 -14.49 9.18
C PRO A 57 3.63 -13.17 9.23
N ILE A 58 2.47 -13.15 8.60
CA ILE A 58 1.59 -11.99 8.52
C ILE A 58 0.54 -12.04 9.64
N ALA A 59 0.43 -10.96 10.39
CA ALA A 59 -0.56 -10.74 11.42
C ALA A 59 -1.93 -10.35 10.84
N SER A 60 -1.96 -9.48 9.82
CA SER A 60 -3.20 -9.02 9.22
C SER A 60 -2.97 -8.44 7.82
N VAL A 61 -3.99 -8.52 6.97
CA VAL A 61 -4.06 -7.87 5.65
C VAL A 61 -5.41 -7.19 5.50
N LYS A 62 -5.42 -5.98 4.94
CA LYS A 62 -6.67 -5.27 4.64
C LYS A 62 -6.52 -4.36 3.44
N ILE A 63 -7.48 -4.42 2.50
CA ILE A 63 -7.60 -3.41 1.44
C ILE A 63 -8.60 -2.33 1.87
N MET A 64 -8.24 -1.08 1.63
CA MET A 64 -9.08 0.08 1.77
C MET A 64 -9.80 0.32 0.45
N TRP A 65 -10.95 -0.35 0.30
CA TRP A 65 -11.80 -0.20 -0.87
C TRP A 65 -12.42 1.20 -0.93
N PRO A 66 -12.52 1.82 -2.13
CA PRO A 66 -13.05 3.16 -2.30
C PRO A 66 -14.51 3.22 -1.80
N ARG A 67 -14.84 4.27 -1.05
CA ARG A 67 -16.19 4.48 -0.49
C ARG A 67 -16.95 5.60 -1.20
N THR A 68 -16.24 6.46 -1.92
CA THR A 68 -16.79 7.59 -2.67
C THR A 68 -16.51 7.46 -4.17
N GLU A 69 -17.27 8.18 -4.99
CA GLU A 69 -17.07 8.18 -6.44
C GLU A 69 -15.75 8.85 -6.83
N GLU A 70 -15.30 9.85 -6.07
CA GLU A 70 -13.98 10.47 -6.26
C GLU A 70 -12.86 9.44 -6.08
N GLU A 71 -12.88 8.69 -4.98
CA GLU A 71 -11.88 7.63 -4.75
C GLU A 71 -11.94 6.56 -5.84
N ARG A 72 -13.15 6.18 -6.30
CA ARG A 72 -13.31 5.19 -7.38
C ARG A 72 -12.72 5.69 -8.71
N ARG A 73 -12.83 6.99 -9.00
CA ARG A 73 -12.21 7.63 -10.19
C ARG A 73 -10.68 7.61 -10.16
N ARG A 74 -10.04 7.47 -8.99
CA ARG A 74 -8.57 7.39 -8.88
C ARG A 74 -7.99 6.08 -9.44
N GLN A 75 -8.82 5.07 -9.67
CA GLN A 75 -8.45 3.75 -10.24
C GLN A 75 -7.25 3.08 -9.57
N ARG A 76 -7.09 3.32 -8.27
CA ARG A 76 -6.04 2.73 -7.43
C ARG A 76 -6.56 2.62 -6.00
N ASN A 77 -6.16 1.54 -5.34
CA ASN A 77 -6.50 1.28 -3.95
C ASN A 77 -5.26 1.47 -3.07
N CYS A 78 -5.47 1.36 -1.76
CA CYS A 78 -4.40 1.17 -0.80
C CYS A 78 -4.78 0.06 0.18
N GLY A 79 -3.81 -0.44 0.92
CA GLY A 79 -4.02 -1.48 1.89
C GLY A 79 -2.98 -1.45 3.00
N PHE A 80 -3.14 -2.37 3.93
CA PHE A 80 -2.25 -2.56 5.05
C PHE A 80 -1.84 -4.02 5.14
N VAL A 81 -0.57 -4.26 5.45
CA VAL A 81 0.00 -5.57 5.75
C VAL A 81 0.77 -5.46 7.05
N ALA A 82 0.25 -6.09 8.10
CA ALA A 82 0.94 -6.16 9.38
C ALA A 82 1.69 -7.47 9.50
N PHE A 83 2.98 -7.40 9.84
CA PHE A 83 3.81 -8.56 10.15
C PHE A 83 3.77 -8.88 11.64
N MET A 84 4.10 -10.13 11.99
CA MET A 84 4.29 -10.49 13.40
C MET A 84 5.55 -9.90 13.99
N ASN A 85 6.59 -9.65 13.20
CA ASN A 85 7.77 -8.94 13.67
C ASN A 85 8.21 -7.82 12.73
N ARG A 86 8.87 -6.83 13.34
CA ARG A 86 9.28 -5.57 12.69
C ARG A 86 10.35 -5.76 11.61
N ALA A 87 11.19 -6.79 11.78
CA ALA A 87 12.29 -7.08 10.86
C ALA A 87 11.79 -7.57 9.50
N GLU A 88 10.79 -8.47 9.46
CA GLU A 88 10.20 -8.92 8.20
C GLU A 88 9.44 -7.80 7.50
N GLY A 89 8.76 -6.94 8.26
CA GLY A 89 8.15 -5.73 7.71
C GLY A 89 9.19 -4.81 7.06
N GLN A 90 10.38 -4.66 7.65
CA GLN A 90 11.45 -3.84 7.08
C GLN A 90 11.95 -4.43 5.76
N ALA A 91 12.26 -5.74 5.76
CA ALA A 91 12.71 -6.44 4.57
C ALA A 91 11.68 -6.35 3.43
N ALA A 92 10.40 -6.55 3.75
CA ALA A 92 9.33 -6.45 2.77
C ALA A 92 9.18 -5.03 2.23
N LYS A 93 9.28 -4.00 3.08
CA LYS A 93 9.26 -2.60 2.64
C LYS A 93 10.41 -2.31 1.68
N ASP A 94 11.62 -2.72 2.00
CA ASP A 94 12.80 -2.38 1.21
C ASP A 94 12.81 -3.11 -0.15
N GLU A 95 12.36 -4.37 -0.19
CA GLU A 95 12.29 -5.14 -1.44
C GLU A 95 11.10 -4.73 -2.32
N MET A 96 9.92 -4.49 -1.73
CA MET A 96 8.68 -4.28 -2.49
C MET A 96 8.40 -2.81 -2.82
N GLN A 97 9.07 -1.85 -2.16
CA GLN A 97 8.96 -0.43 -2.49
C GLN A 97 9.27 -0.24 -3.97
N GLY A 98 8.41 0.37 -4.79
CA GLY A 98 8.66 0.62 -6.20
C GLY A 98 8.56 -0.59 -7.14
N VAL A 99 8.12 -1.76 -6.66
CA VAL A 99 7.86 -2.92 -7.53
C VAL A 99 6.58 -2.70 -8.34
N ILE A 100 6.57 -3.12 -9.60
CA ILE A 100 5.40 -2.96 -10.48
C ILE A 100 4.51 -4.22 -10.42
N VAL A 101 3.25 -4.02 -10.03
CA VAL A 101 2.22 -5.05 -9.92
C VAL A 101 1.01 -4.63 -10.76
N TYR A 102 0.65 -5.43 -11.77
CA TYR A 102 -0.40 -5.10 -12.75
C TYR A 102 -0.24 -3.69 -13.38
N ASP A 103 0.99 -3.28 -13.68
CA ASP A 103 1.36 -1.96 -14.21
C ASP A 103 1.21 -0.79 -13.21
N TYR A 104 1.03 -1.07 -11.91
CA TYR A 104 1.05 -0.08 -10.84
C TYR A 104 2.31 -0.25 -9.97
N GLU A 105 3.09 0.82 -9.84
CA GLU A 105 4.25 0.86 -8.94
C GLU A 105 3.82 0.96 -7.47
N LEU A 106 4.18 -0.01 -6.65
CA LEU A 106 3.85 -0.04 -5.23
C LEU A 106 4.55 1.09 -4.45
N LYS A 107 3.79 1.75 -3.58
CA LYS A 107 4.33 2.77 -2.65
C LYS A 107 4.15 2.29 -1.21
N ILE A 108 5.25 1.92 -0.56
CA ILE A 108 5.24 1.30 0.76
C ILE A 108 5.78 2.25 1.82
N GLY A 109 4.97 2.46 2.85
CA GLY A 109 5.29 3.27 4.02
C GLY A 109 5.06 2.49 5.32
N TRP A 110 5.51 3.07 6.42
CA TRP A 110 5.10 2.59 7.73
C TRP A 110 3.68 3.08 8.02
N GLY A 111 2.89 2.21 8.63
CA GLY A 111 1.52 2.51 9.07
C GLY A 111 1.46 2.62 10.59
N LYS A 112 0.32 3.06 11.09
CA LYS A 112 0.04 3.06 12.53
C LYS A 112 0.21 1.66 13.11
N SER A 113 0.78 1.59 14.31
CA SER A 113 0.92 0.36 15.07
C SER A 113 -0.45 -0.28 15.31
N VAL A 114 -0.51 -1.60 15.15
CA VAL A 114 -1.72 -2.40 15.34
C VAL A 114 -1.47 -3.47 16.40
N ALA A 115 -2.52 -3.84 17.12
CA ALA A 115 -2.43 -4.96 18.05
C ALA A 115 -2.19 -6.27 17.28
N LEU A 116 -1.16 -7.02 17.68
CA LEU A 116 -0.85 -8.30 17.07
C LEU A 116 -1.78 -9.40 17.61
N PRO A 117 -2.30 -10.27 16.75
CA PRO A 117 -3.04 -11.46 17.17
C PRO A 117 -2.07 -12.51 17.76
N SER A 118 -2.61 -13.49 18.49
CA SER A 118 -1.80 -14.58 19.06
C SER A 118 -1.22 -15.53 18.02
N GLN A 119 -1.79 -15.56 16.81
CA GLN A 119 -1.39 -16.45 15.71
C GLN A 119 -1.41 -15.70 14.38
N ALA A 120 -0.48 -16.06 13.49
CA ALA A 120 -0.41 -15.48 12.16
C ALA A 120 -1.51 -16.02 11.26
N LEU A 121 -1.84 -15.26 10.22
CA LEU A 121 -2.73 -15.72 9.17
C LEU A 121 -2.16 -16.99 8.53
N PRO A 122 -3.01 -17.98 8.20
CA PRO A 122 -2.58 -19.19 7.53
C PRO A 122 -2.03 -18.87 6.13
N ALA A 123 -1.18 -19.75 5.61
CA ALA A 123 -0.66 -19.59 4.26
C ALA A 123 -1.80 -19.56 3.23
N PRO A 124 -1.82 -18.59 2.31
CA PRO A 124 -2.84 -18.50 1.27
C PRO A 124 -2.75 -19.67 0.29
N PRO A 125 -3.87 -20.06 -0.35
CA PRO A 125 -3.85 -21.07 -1.41
C PRO A 125 -2.99 -20.61 -2.61
N PRO A 126 -2.41 -21.56 -3.38
CA PRO A 126 -1.66 -21.24 -4.59
C PRO A 126 -2.50 -20.44 -5.58
N GLY A 127 -1.93 -19.40 -6.20
CA GLY A 127 -2.63 -18.53 -7.14
C GLY A 127 -1.66 -17.82 -8.09
N HIS A 128 -2.18 -17.25 -9.18
CA HIS A 128 -1.39 -16.54 -10.18
C HIS A 128 -0.69 -15.32 -9.57
N MET A 129 0.61 -15.17 -9.83
CA MET A 129 1.39 -13.99 -9.44
C MET A 129 1.75 -13.22 -10.71
N ALA A 130 1.35 -11.94 -10.80
CA ALA A 130 1.78 -11.03 -11.86
C ALA A 130 2.61 -9.90 -11.24
N ILE A 131 3.91 -10.18 -11.01
CA ILE A 131 4.87 -9.22 -10.47
C ILE A 131 5.96 -9.04 -11.52
N ARG A 132 6.25 -7.79 -11.92
CA ARG A 132 7.43 -7.46 -12.73
C ARG A 132 8.50 -6.86 -11.82
N ASN A 133 9.74 -7.32 -11.97
CA ASN A 133 10.88 -6.82 -11.21
C ASN A 133 11.22 -5.39 -11.66
N LYS A 134 11.83 -4.61 -10.76
CA LYS A 134 12.41 -3.31 -11.10
C LYS A 134 13.52 -3.48 -12.13
N GLU A 135 13.50 -2.69 -13.18
CA GLU A 135 14.68 -2.48 -14.02
C GLU A 135 15.61 -1.50 -13.28
N VAL A 136 16.88 -1.89 -13.12
CA VAL A 136 17.94 -1.18 -12.38
C VAL A 136 18.53 -0.07 -13.22
#